data_AF-A0A5C7RJR3-F1
#
_entry.id   AF-A0A5C7RJR3-F1
#
_cell.length_a   1.000
_cell.length_b   1.000
_cell.length_c   1.000
_cell.angle_alpha   90.00
_cell.angle_beta   90.00
_cell.angle_gamma   90.00
#
_symmetry.space_group_name_H-M   'P 1'
#
loop_
_entity.id
_entity.type
_entity.pdbx_description
1 polymer ?
#
loop_
_entity_poly.entity_id
_entity_poly.type
_entity_poly.pdbx_seq_one_letter_code
_entity_poly.pdbx_strand_id
1 'polypeptide(L)'
;MKNPLKQAFTRGLGVLLIAQTSYALAATTAREGVEFSIRWDSVNSLYRVYMRPNATPSPDVSTTAQVTIVAPYGDSTNLFVPSSITNLHDGVTWSTSSKVYAPSENPTKAYLSFTAKIDLPTSFQWKAGVEQEVFNFKNGTKCLGAVELINNDTDPFNQPAGNSRNTNPGNQFSNTYWGDVNDNDYIGNYATASAADCSLSIDTDGDGLTDSMEIDTTKTDPTIADTDGDGLTDGVEVNTSKTDPLKADTDGDSLKDGVEVNTSKTDPLKADTDADGLADNIELATTKTDPLKADTDGDTLSDGQEVNTSKTDPLKVDTDADGLNDNLELATYKTDPLKADTDGDSLTDGFEVSTSKTDPLKTDTDRDALSDSTELSTTKTNPLKLDTDGDALSDGAEVLTTKTNPLKSDTDGDGLADNVEVTNTKTDPLKTDSDGDGVPDGVEVGADPLKPLDTDGDGKINALDTDDDGDGLLTSSENYNGGTPTDDDTDKDGKPDYLDTDDDGDGVLSANEGNDPNKNGLPEDALDTDQDGIPDYLDATMDSISLQMRVMLQGAFSSSTLLMRDDLRAKGLIP
;
A
#
# COMPACT_ATOMS: atom_id res chain seq x y z
N MET A 1 -29.80 21.39 34.53
CA MET A 1 -30.34 22.74 34.22
C MET A 1 -30.95 22.64 32.82
N LYS A 2 -32.29 22.52 32.65
CA LYS A 2 -33.26 23.63 32.48
C LYS A 2 -32.69 24.73 31.56
N ASN A 3 -33.29 25.17 30.45
CA ASN A 3 -34.59 24.97 29.80
C ASN A 3 -34.49 25.75 28.46
N PRO A 4 -35.08 25.32 27.34
CA PRO A 4 -35.18 26.13 26.12
C PRO A 4 -36.33 27.15 26.21
N LEU A 5 -36.18 28.31 25.55
CA LEU A 5 -37.19 29.37 25.53
C LEU A 5 -38.37 29.02 24.59
N LYS A 6 -39.53 28.81 25.22
CA LYS A 6 -40.90 29.09 24.74
C LYS A 6 -41.10 30.64 24.72
N GLN A 7 -42.03 31.32 24.04
CA GLN A 7 -43.36 31.01 23.53
C GLN A 7 -43.97 32.26 22.82
N ALA A 8 -44.85 32.05 21.84
CA ALA A 8 -46.16 32.72 21.64
C ALA A 8 -46.84 32.05 20.40
N PHE A 9 -47.80 31.11 20.48
CA PHE A 9 -49.22 31.21 20.88
C PHE A 9 -49.93 32.42 20.21
N THR A 10 -51.02 32.33 19.43
CA THR A 10 -52.20 31.45 19.53
C THR A 10 -53.04 31.48 18.23
N ARG A 11 -53.81 30.39 18.05
CA ARG A 11 -54.97 30.17 17.16
C ARG A 11 -55.92 31.37 17.02
N GLY A 12 -56.53 31.50 15.84
CA GLY A 12 -57.69 32.35 15.58
C GLY A 12 -58.62 31.73 14.54
N LEU A 13 -59.59 30.96 15.03
CA LEU A 13 -60.76 30.51 14.31
C LEU A 13 -61.76 31.69 14.26
N GLY A 14 -62.26 32.02 13.07
CA GLY A 14 -63.63 32.48 12.92
C GLY A 14 -63.88 33.94 12.49
N VAL A 15 -65.02 34.06 11.82
CA VAL A 15 -65.85 35.25 11.58
C VAL A 15 -65.59 35.98 10.25
N LEU A 16 -66.15 35.34 9.23
CA LEU A 16 -67.03 35.95 8.22
C LEU A 16 -67.65 37.28 8.71
N LEU A 17 -67.16 38.42 8.21
CA LEU A 17 -67.92 39.66 8.21
C LEU A 17 -67.97 40.21 6.78
N ILE A 18 -69.21 40.27 6.30
CA ILE A 18 -69.64 40.69 4.98
C ILE A 18 -69.50 42.22 4.91
N ALA A 19 -68.63 42.72 4.03
CA ALA A 19 -68.72 44.09 3.56
C ALA A 19 -69.50 44.08 2.23
N GLN A 20 -70.81 44.32 2.33
CA GLN A 20 -71.65 44.66 1.18
C GLN A 20 -71.25 46.06 0.70
N THR A 21 -70.41 46.12 -0.33
CA THR A 21 -70.47 47.21 -1.30
C THR A 21 -71.12 46.64 -2.55
N SER A 22 -72.42 46.89 -2.66
CA SER A 22 -73.25 46.57 -3.82
C SER A 22 -72.75 47.35 -5.05
N TYR A 23 -71.83 46.75 -5.78
CA TYR A 23 -71.81 46.84 -7.24
C TYR A 23 -72.34 45.51 -7.75
N ALA A 24 -73.57 45.53 -8.25
CA ALA A 24 -74.04 44.48 -9.12
C ALA A 24 -73.17 44.53 -10.38
N LEU A 25 -72.05 43.80 -10.41
CA LEU A 25 -71.56 43.30 -11.67
C LEU A 25 -72.62 42.31 -12.13
N ALA A 26 -73.33 42.66 -13.20
CA ALA A 26 -73.98 41.67 -14.01
C ALA A 26 -72.94 40.58 -14.28
N ALA A 27 -73.12 39.39 -13.69
CA ALA A 27 -72.44 38.21 -14.15
C ALA A 27 -72.97 37.99 -15.58
N THR A 28 -72.29 38.55 -16.56
CA THR A 28 -72.41 38.11 -17.94
C THR A 28 -72.03 36.64 -17.90
N THR A 29 -73.00 35.75 -18.07
CA THR A 29 -72.73 34.34 -18.31
C THR A 29 -71.66 34.27 -19.41
N ALA A 30 -70.50 33.70 -19.10
CA ALA A 30 -69.45 33.52 -20.10
C ALA A 30 -70.08 32.83 -21.31
N ARG A 31 -69.86 33.39 -22.50
CA ARG A 31 -70.41 32.86 -23.73
C ARG A 31 -69.98 31.41 -23.88
N GLU A 32 -70.95 30.50 -24.04
CA GLU A 32 -70.65 29.10 -24.30
C GLU A 32 -70.00 28.96 -25.68
N GLY A 33 -69.00 28.10 -25.80
CA GLY A 33 -68.29 27.91 -27.05
C GLY A 33 -67.00 27.13 -26.89
N VAL A 34 -66.14 27.26 -27.90
CA VAL A 34 -64.90 26.50 -28.04
C VAL A 34 -63.68 27.40 -28.26
N GLU A 35 -62.61 27.09 -27.52
CA GLU A 35 -61.31 27.70 -27.70
C GLU A 35 -60.43 26.80 -28.58
N PHE A 36 -59.52 27.38 -29.36
CA PHE A 36 -58.61 26.65 -30.26
C PHE A 36 -57.14 26.72 -29.79
N SER A 37 -56.36 25.71 -30.13
CA SER A 37 -54.91 25.68 -29.88
C SER A 37 -54.17 25.01 -31.03
N ILE A 38 -52.90 25.36 -31.23
CA ILE A 38 -52.01 24.68 -32.17
C ILE A 38 -50.66 24.40 -31.49
N ARG A 39 -50.08 23.21 -31.73
CA ARG A 39 -48.80 22.79 -31.17
C ARG A 39 -47.92 22.11 -32.22
N TRP A 40 -46.60 22.23 -32.07
CA TRP A 40 -45.61 21.49 -32.84
C TRP A 40 -45.27 20.19 -32.13
N ASP A 41 -45.38 19.09 -32.85
CA ASP A 41 -44.87 17.79 -32.46
C ASP A 41 -43.55 17.56 -33.19
N SER A 42 -42.44 17.76 -32.47
CA SER A 42 -41.09 17.59 -33.01
C SER A 42 -40.78 16.15 -33.42
N VAL A 43 -41.33 15.17 -32.70
CA VAL A 43 -41.07 13.73 -32.94
C VAL A 43 -41.63 13.28 -34.28
N ASN A 44 -42.85 13.71 -34.61
CA ASN A 44 -43.53 13.31 -35.85
C ASN A 44 -43.47 14.37 -36.96
N SER A 45 -42.91 15.53 -36.65
CA SER A 45 -42.87 16.73 -37.49
C SER A 45 -44.27 17.16 -37.96
N LEU A 46 -45.20 17.29 -37.00
CA LEU A 46 -46.62 17.60 -37.25
C LEU A 46 -47.07 18.84 -36.50
N TYR A 47 -47.93 19.63 -37.13
CA TYR A 47 -48.74 20.63 -36.44
C TYR A 47 -50.05 19.99 -35.99
N ARG A 48 -50.33 20.04 -34.70
CA ARG A 48 -51.53 19.46 -34.07
C ARG A 48 -52.48 20.57 -33.67
N VAL A 49 -53.72 20.50 -34.14
CA VAL A 49 -54.76 21.48 -33.84
C VAL A 49 -55.73 20.89 -32.84
N TYR A 50 -55.98 21.64 -31.77
CA TYR A 50 -56.85 21.24 -30.68
C TYR A 50 -58.02 22.20 -30.53
N MET A 51 -59.11 21.67 -30.00
CA MET A 51 -60.29 22.42 -29.61
C MET A 51 -60.71 22.01 -28.20
N ARG A 52 -61.09 22.99 -27.37
CA ARG A 52 -61.55 22.77 -26.00
C ARG A 52 -62.80 23.61 -25.71
N PRO A 53 -63.96 22.99 -25.43
CA PRO A 53 -65.16 23.75 -25.12
C PRO A 53 -65.19 24.20 -23.66
N ASN A 54 -65.76 25.37 -23.39
CA ASN A 54 -65.98 25.83 -22.01
C ASN A 54 -67.30 25.33 -21.39
N ALA A 55 -68.20 24.78 -22.21
CA ALA A 55 -69.50 24.24 -21.82
C ALA A 55 -69.80 22.92 -22.57
N THR A 56 -70.71 22.10 -22.05
CA THR A 56 -71.14 20.85 -22.71
C THR A 56 -72.46 21.09 -23.43
N PRO A 57 -72.54 20.99 -24.77
CA PRO A 57 -73.78 21.23 -25.49
C PRO A 57 -74.77 20.08 -25.22
N SER A 58 -76.05 20.39 -25.11
CA SER A 58 -77.09 19.38 -24.91
C SER A 58 -78.34 19.70 -25.75
N PRO A 59 -78.57 18.97 -26.86
CA PRO A 59 -77.70 17.97 -27.49
C PRO A 59 -76.47 18.55 -28.20
N ASP A 60 -75.46 17.72 -28.47
CA ASP A 60 -74.26 18.11 -29.23
C ASP A 60 -74.53 18.03 -30.73
N VAL A 61 -74.71 19.19 -31.38
CA VAL A 61 -74.97 19.28 -32.82
C VAL A 61 -74.06 20.32 -33.45
N SER A 62 -72.84 19.88 -33.81
CA SER A 62 -71.85 20.69 -34.51
C SER A 62 -72.16 20.73 -36.02
N THR A 63 -72.09 21.91 -36.64
CA THR A 63 -72.53 22.12 -38.05
C THR A 63 -71.39 22.54 -38.98
N THR A 64 -70.61 23.54 -38.59
CA THR A 64 -69.49 24.07 -39.39
C THR A 64 -68.33 24.47 -38.50
N ALA A 65 -67.11 24.34 -39.01
CA ALA A 65 -65.93 24.89 -38.36
C ALA A 65 -64.92 25.43 -39.39
N GLN A 66 -64.26 26.53 -39.05
CA GLN A 66 -63.11 27.07 -39.73
C GLN A 66 -62.00 27.33 -38.71
N VAL A 67 -60.82 26.78 -38.96
CA VAL A 67 -59.59 27.11 -38.23
C VAL A 67 -58.63 27.76 -39.19
N THR A 68 -58.12 28.93 -38.87
CA THR A 68 -57.11 29.61 -39.67
C THR A 68 -55.82 29.75 -38.89
N ILE A 69 -54.76 29.22 -39.48
CA ILE A 69 -53.39 29.43 -39.00
C ILE A 69 -52.78 30.65 -39.69
N VAL A 70 -51.91 31.33 -38.96
CA VAL A 70 -51.05 32.40 -39.45
C VAL A 70 -49.62 31.87 -39.39
N ALA A 71 -49.02 31.65 -40.55
CA ALA A 71 -47.66 31.14 -40.69
C ALA A 71 -46.72 32.24 -41.22
N PRO A 72 -45.41 32.16 -40.98
CA PRO A 72 -44.44 33.04 -41.63
C PRO A 72 -44.47 32.85 -43.15
N TYR A 73 -44.40 33.95 -43.88
CA TYR A 73 -44.22 33.95 -45.33
C TYR A 73 -42.73 34.19 -45.63
N GLY A 74 -42.07 33.19 -46.22
CA GLY A 74 -40.70 33.32 -46.71
C GLY A 74 -40.68 34.06 -48.04
N ASP A 75 -40.69 33.30 -49.13
CA ASP A 75 -40.74 33.83 -50.50
C ASP A 75 -41.54 32.90 -51.42
N SER A 76 -41.60 33.21 -52.71
CA SER A 76 -42.34 32.41 -53.70
C SER A 76 -41.84 30.97 -53.89
N THR A 77 -40.64 30.65 -53.38
CA THR A 77 -40.02 29.32 -53.44
C THR A 77 -40.09 28.55 -52.11
N ASN A 78 -40.36 29.25 -51.00
CA ASN A 78 -40.43 28.67 -49.66
C ASN A 78 -41.73 29.08 -48.96
N LEU A 79 -42.85 28.58 -49.49
CA LEU A 79 -44.21 28.82 -48.97
C LEU A 79 -44.57 27.81 -47.89
N PHE A 80 -45.36 28.24 -46.89
CA PHE A 80 -46.00 27.29 -45.98
C PHE A 80 -47.14 26.57 -46.71
N VAL A 81 -47.02 25.26 -46.91
CA VAL A 81 -47.98 24.44 -47.66
C VAL A 81 -48.51 23.32 -46.77
N PRO A 82 -49.71 23.45 -46.18
CA PRO A 82 -50.32 22.36 -45.44
C PRO A 82 -50.46 21.11 -46.32
N SER A 83 -50.00 19.98 -45.80
CA SER A 83 -49.98 18.69 -46.46
C SER A 83 -50.27 17.58 -45.45
N SER A 84 -50.59 16.37 -45.91
CA SER A 84 -50.81 15.21 -45.03
C SER A 84 -51.82 15.48 -43.90
N ILE A 85 -52.95 16.11 -44.22
CA ILE A 85 -54.00 16.42 -43.23
C ILE A 85 -54.62 15.10 -42.75
N THR A 86 -54.52 14.83 -41.44
CA THR A 86 -55.13 13.67 -40.79
C THR A 86 -56.38 14.11 -40.05
N ASN A 87 -57.51 13.48 -40.36
CA ASN A 87 -58.78 13.69 -39.68
C ASN A 87 -58.93 12.70 -38.52
N LEU A 88 -59.31 13.19 -37.34
CA LEU A 88 -59.29 12.40 -36.09
C LEU A 88 -60.67 12.05 -35.54
N HIS A 89 -61.73 12.52 -36.19
CA HIS A 89 -63.12 12.31 -35.78
C HIS A 89 -63.95 11.74 -36.93
N ASP A 90 -64.72 10.68 -36.66
CA ASP A 90 -65.52 9.98 -37.66
C ASP A 90 -66.60 10.89 -38.26
N GLY A 91 -66.67 11.00 -39.58
CA GLY A 91 -67.64 11.87 -40.26
C GLY A 91 -67.30 13.36 -40.20
N VAL A 92 -66.08 13.73 -39.79
CA VAL A 92 -65.54 15.10 -39.92
C VAL A 92 -64.35 15.07 -40.86
N THR A 93 -64.38 15.90 -41.90
CA THR A 93 -63.26 16.05 -42.85
C THR A 93 -62.81 17.49 -42.91
N TRP A 94 -61.58 17.73 -42.45
CA TRP A 94 -60.85 18.98 -42.59
C TRP A 94 -60.13 19.02 -43.93
N SER A 95 -60.22 20.17 -44.59
CA SER A 95 -59.49 20.45 -45.83
C SER A 95 -59.11 21.93 -45.88
N THR A 96 -58.00 22.25 -46.54
CA THR A 96 -57.61 23.65 -46.74
C THR A 96 -58.57 24.32 -47.73
N SER A 97 -59.31 25.32 -47.26
CA SER A 97 -60.35 26.02 -48.01
C SER A 97 -59.88 27.36 -48.58
N SER A 98 -58.92 28.03 -47.94
CA SER A 98 -58.36 29.29 -48.41
C SER A 98 -56.85 29.37 -48.11
N LYS A 99 -56.12 30.00 -49.03
CA LYS A 99 -54.68 30.26 -48.90
C LYS A 99 -54.39 31.69 -49.32
N VAL A 100 -53.92 32.50 -48.38
CA VAL A 100 -53.61 33.92 -48.61
C VAL A 100 -52.17 34.18 -48.22
N TYR A 101 -51.29 34.30 -49.21
CA TYR A 101 -49.88 34.58 -49.00
C TYR A 101 -49.61 36.09 -49.13
N ALA A 102 -48.87 36.66 -48.17
CA ALA A 102 -48.42 38.05 -48.17
C ALA A 102 -49.53 39.06 -48.55
N PRO A 103 -50.66 39.10 -47.82
CA PRO A 103 -51.68 40.12 -48.03
C PRO A 103 -51.13 41.53 -47.73
N SER A 104 -51.73 42.57 -48.31
CA SER A 104 -51.28 43.96 -48.09
C SER A 104 -51.41 44.39 -46.62
N GLU A 105 -52.33 43.78 -45.87
CA GLU A 105 -52.54 43.98 -44.45
C GLU A 105 -51.39 43.42 -43.60
N ASN A 106 -50.74 42.35 -44.06
CA ASN A 106 -49.61 41.74 -43.37
C ASN A 106 -48.68 41.00 -44.36
N PRO A 107 -47.72 41.69 -44.99
CA PRO A 107 -46.91 41.14 -46.07
C PRO A 107 -45.94 40.01 -45.65
N THR A 108 -45.67 39.84 -44.36
CA THR A 108 -44.72 38.83 -43.84
C THR A 108 -45.40 37.54 -43.38
N LYS A 109 -46.73 37.42 -43.56
CA LYS A 109 -47.50 36.28 -43.07
C LYS A 109 -48.32 35.62 -44.18
N ALA A 110 -48.63 34.35 -43.95
CA ALA A 110 -49.56 33.55 -44.74
C ALA A 110 -50.75 33.14 -43.87
N TYR A 111 -51.97 33.32 -44.36
CA TYR A 111 -53.20 32.93 -43.68
C TYR A 111 -53.77 31.72 -44.40
N LEU A 112 -53.89 30.60 -43.69
CA LEU A 112 -54.27 29.31 -44.26
C LEU A 112 -55.49 28.80 -43.48
N SER A 113 -56.65 28.84 -44.13
CA SER A 113 -57.92 28.44 -43.53
C SER A 113 -58.22 26.97 -43.84
N PHE A 114 -58.59 26.24 -42.82
CA PHE A 114 -59.06 24.87 -42.87
C PHE A 114 -60.55 24.87 -42.53
N THR A 115 -61.38 24.28 -43.38
CA THR A 115 -62.82 24.15 -43.13
C THR A 115 -63.16 22.69 -42.89
N ALA A 116 -63.99 22.44 -41.89
CA ALA A 116 -64.53 21.13 -41.59
C ALA A 116 -65.86 20.91 -42.34
N LYS A 117 -65.93 19.83 -43.12
CA LYS A 117 -67.19 19.23 -43.55
C LYS A 117 -67.64 18.23 -42.47
N ILE A 118 -68.74 18.52 -41.80
CA ILE A 118 -69.27 17.71 -40.68
C ILE A 118 -70.51 16.96 -41.19
N ASP A 119 -70.31 15.69 -41.54
CA ASP A 119 -71.38 14.78 -41.99
C ASP A 119 -72.07 14.08 -40.81
N LEU A 120 -71.39 13.97 -39.66
CA LEU A 120 -71.92 13.44 -38.40
C LEU A 120 -71.88 14.53 -37.31
N PRO A 121 -72.99 15.26 -37.04
CA PRO A 121 -73.00 16.40 -36.13
C PRO A 121 -72.61 16.10 -34.67
N THR A 122 -72.74 14.84 -34.25
CA THR A 122 -72.42 14.36 -32.89
C THR A 122 -70.99 13.81 -32.76
N SER A 123 -70.14 13.98 -33.78
CA SER A 123 -68.84 13.30 -33.90
C SER A 123 -67.84 13.69 -32.80
N PHE A 124 -67.85 14.97 -32.39
CA PHE A 124 -66.90 15.47 -31.39
C PHE A 124 -67.26 15.06 -29.95
N GLN A 125 -68.53 14.78 -29.66
CA GLN A 125 -69.00 14.39 -28.32
C GLN A 125 -68.47 15.33 -27.22
N TRP A 126 -68.67 16.64 -27.41
CA TRP A 126 -68.04 17.68 -26.59
C TRP A 126 -68.32 17.50 -25.10
N LYS A 127 -67.30 17.74 -24.28
CA LYS A 127 -67.40 17.82 -22.82
C LYS A 127 -66.64 19.05 -22.34
N ALA A 128 -67.28 19.85 -21.49
CA ALA A 128 -66.70 21.06 -20.93
C ALA A 128 -65.30 20.79 -20.34
N GLY A 129 -64.32 21.59 -20.76
CA GLY A 129 -62.94 21.51 -20.32
C GLY A 129 -62.09 20.38 -20.95
N VAL A 130 -62.68 19.47 -21.73
CA VAL A 130 -61.95 18.37 -22.37
C VAL A 130 -61.39 18.83 -23.71
N GLU A 131 -60.06 18.96 -23.77
CA GLU A 131 -59.33 19.20 -25.02
C GLU A 131 -59.37 17.98 -25.92
N GLN A 132 -59.57 18.20 -27.23
CA GLN A 132 -59.54 17.16 -28.25
C GLN A 132 -58.69 17.61 -29.44
N GLU A 133 -57.84 16.73 -29.97
CA GLU A 133 -57.12 16.98 -31.23
C GLU A 133 -58.09 16.77 -32.39
N VAL A 134 -58.35 17.82 -33.17
CA VAL A 134 -59.40 17.79 -34.21
C VAL A 134 -58.85 17.42 -35.58
N PHE A 135 -57.62 17.83 -35.88
CA PHE A 135 -56.83 17.38 -37.03
C PHE A 135 -55.36 17.73 -36.81
N ASN A 136 -54.49 17.09 -37.58
CA ASN A 136 -53.08 17.47 -37.69
C ASN A 136 -52.64 17.51 -39.16
N PHE A 137 -51.52 18.17 -39.42
CA PHE A 137 -50.97 18.30 -40.77
C PHE A 137 -49.45 18.53 -40.73
N LYS A 138 -48.78 18.30 -41.85
CA LYS A 138 -47.37 18.64 -42.08
C LYS A 138 -47.25 19.92 -42.89
N ASN A 139 -46.17 20.67 -42.71
CA ASN A 139 -45.75 21.63 -43.74
C ASN A 139 -45.02 20.86 -44.86
N GLY A 140 -45.45 21.03 -46.11
CA GLY A 140 -44.87 20.38 -47.29
C GLY A 140 -43.54 20.98 -47.75
N THR A 141 -43.00 21.96 -47.01
CA THR A 141 -41.74 22.66 -47.26
C THR A 141 -40.90 22.71 -45.98
N LYS A 142 -39.75 23.41 -46.01
CA LYS A 142 -38.88 23.57 -44.84
C LYS A 142 -39.61 24.25 -43.68
N CYS A 143 -39.11 24.06 -42.46
CA CYS A 143 -39.59 24.84 -41.32
C CYS A 143 -39.44 26.35 -41.61
N LEU A 144 -40.48 27.13 -41.35
CA LEU A 144 -40.50 28.58 -41.57
C LEU A 144 -40.55 29.38 -40.25
N GLY A 145 -40.53 28.69 -39.10
CA GLY A 145 -40.65 29.26 -37.76
C GLY A 145 -42.04 29.06 -37.15
N ALA A 146 -42.33 29.82 -36.09
CA ALA A 146 -43.57 29.75 -35.32
C ALA A 146 -44.85 29.95 -36.13
N VAL A 147 -45.81 29.04 -35.96
CA VAL A 147 -47.18 29.13 -36.48
C VAL A 147 -48.13 29.48 -35.34
N GLU A 148 -49.07 30.38 -35.59
CA GLU A 148 -50.09 30.78 -34.62
C GLU A 148 -51.50 30.62 -35.19
N LEU A 149 -52.53 30.71 -34.34
CA LEU A 149 -53.92 30.78 -34.77
C LEU A 149 -54.36 32.23 -34.89
N ILE A 150 -55.18 32.55 -35.90
CA ILE A 150 -55.75 33.90 -36.00
C ILE A 150 -56.58 34.20 -34.74
N ASN A 151 -56.50 35.42 -34.24
CA ASN A 151 -57.43 35.91 -33.23
C ASN A 151 -58.44 36.85 -33.91
N ASN A 152 -59.72 36.51 -33.86
CA ASN A 152 -60.79 37.25 -34.51
C ASN A 152 -60.90 38.70 -34.05
N ASP A 153 -60.56 38.98 -32.79
CA ASP A 153 -60.60 40.35 -32.23
C ASP A 153 -59.53 41.25 -32.86
N THR A 154 -58.47 40.65 -33.37
CA THR A 154 -57.35 41.34 -34.02
C THR A 154 -57.20 40.93 -35.49
N ASP A 155 -58.25 40.38 -36.12
CA ASP A 155 -58.21 39.91 -37.50
C ASP A 155 -57.97 41.09 -38.46
N PRO A 156 -56.80 41.15 -39.14
CA PRO A 156 -56.46 42.28 -39.99
C PRO A 156 -57.34 42.39 -41.25
N PHE A 157 -58.08 41.34 -41.62
CA PHE A 157 -58.99 41.32 -42.76
C PHE A 157 -60.39 41.87 -42.43
N ASN A 158 -60.69 42.11 -41.15
CA ASN A 158 -61.96 42.68 -40.70
C ASN A 158 -61.95 44.22 -40.80
N GLN A 159 -61.86 44.73 -42.04
CA GLN A 159 -61.70 46.16 -42.36
C GLN A 159 -63.04 46.78 -42.85
N PRO A 160 -63.40 48.01 -42.44
CA PRO A 160 -64.65 48.68 -42.86
C PRO A 160 -64.78 48.96 -44.36
N ALA A 161 -63.67 49.03 -45.10
CA ALA A 161 -63.62 49.34 -46.53
C ALA A 161 -63.41 48.11 -47.44
N GLY A 162 -63.52 46.89 -46.89
CA GLY A 162 -63.16 45.64 -47.57
C GLY A 162 -61.65 45.36 -47.52
N ASN A 163 -61.26 44.09 -47.48
CA ASN A 163 -59.85 43.66 -47.41
C ASN A 163 -59.26 43.35 -48.80
N SER A 164 -57.92 43.35 -48.87
CA SER A 164 -57.11 43.27 -50.09
C SER A 164 -57.33 42.01 -50.93
N ARG A 165 -57.93 40.97 -50.33
CA ARG A 165 -58.17 39.67 -50.96
C ARG A 165 -59.63 39.25 -50.97
N ASN A 166 -60.54 40.10 -50.50
CA ASN A 166 -61.98 39.82 -50.36
C ASN A 166 -62.26 38.44 -49.72
N THR A 167 -61.60 38.15 -48.61
CA THR A 167 -61.65 36.86 -47.87
C THR A 167 -61.97 37.10 -46.40
N ASN A 168 -62.48 36.08 -45.70
CA ASN A 168 -62.70 36.13 -44.25
C ASN A 168 -61.94 34.98 -43.56
N PRO A 169 -60.72 35.22 -43.08
CA PRO A 169 -59.91 34.21 -42.41
C PRO A 169 -60.30 33.99 -40.94
N GLY A 170 -61.25 34.72 -40.38
CA GLY A 170 -61.65 34.56 -38.98
C GLY A 170 -61.97 33.10 -38.61
N ASN A 171 -61.54 32.67 -37.43
CA ASN A 171 -61.90 31.38 -36.86
C ASN A 171 -63.41 31.29 -36.69
N GLN A 172 -63.97 30.12 -36.95
CA GLN A 172 -65.40 29.86 -36.82
C GLN A 172 -65.65 28.50 -36.19
N PHE A 173 -66.63 28.42 -35.32
CA PHE A 173 -67.28 27.17 -34.95
C PHE A 173 -68.78 27.41 -34.80
N SER A 174 -69.61 26.41 -35.08
CA SER A 174 -71.04 26.50 -34.81
C SER A 174 -71.55 25.17 -34.26
N ASN A 175 -72.22 25.27 -33.11
CA ASN A 175 -73.01 24.23 -32.48
C ASN A 175 -74.42 24.77 -32.22
N THR A 176 -75.43 24.02 -32.64
CA THR A 176 -76.85 24.46 -32.57
C THR A 176 -77.33 24.75 -31.14
N TYR A 177 -76.60 24.31 -30.11
CA TYR A 177 -77.02 24.40 -28.71
C TYR A 177 -76.06 25.20 -27.80
N TRP A 178 -75.06 25.90 -28.37
CA TRP A 178 -74.28 26.93 -27.66
C TRP A 178 -74.73 28.36 -28.01
N GLY A 179 -75.50 28.53 -29.09
CA GLY A 179 -76.04 29.80 -29.57
C GLY A 179 -77.15 29.59 -30.61
N ASP A 180 -77.45 30.60 -31.42
CA ASP A 180 -78.30 30.45 -32.61
C ASP A 180 -77.51 29.76 -33.75
N VAL A 181 -78.18 29.18 -34.74
CA VAL A 181 -77.56 28.45 -35.86
C VAL A 181 -76.63 29.30 -36.73
N ASN A 182 -76.63 30.62 -36.54
CA ASN A 182 -75.75 31.56 -37.23
C ASN A 182 -74.68 32.16 -36.32
N ASP A 183 -74.64 31.78 -35.04
CA ASP A 183 -73.63 32.28 -34.11
C ASP A 183 -72.28 31.60 -34.34
N ASN A 184 -71.22 32.38 -34.16
CA ASN A 184 -69.86 31.88 -34.23
C ASN A 184 -69.35 31.52 -32.83
N ASP A 185 -69.50 30.28 -32.39
CA ASP A 185 -69.16 29.78 -31.06
C ASP A 185 -67.65 29.65 -30.79
N TYR A 186 -66.80 30.14 -31.70
CA TYR A 186 -65.39 30.39 -31.37
C TYR A 186 -65.29 31.51 -30.32
N ILE A 187 -64.60 31.23 -29.21
CA ILE A 187 -64.48 32.15 -28.08
C ILE A 187 -63.03 32.56 -27.76
N GLY A 188 -62.04 32.04 -28.49
CA GLY A 188 -60.64 32.45 -28.33
C GLY A 188 -59.63 31.37 -28.64
N ASN A 189 -58.35 31.71 -28.49
CA ASN A 189 -57.25 30.76 -28.56
C ASN A 189 -56.66 30.55 -27.16
N TYR A 190 -56.17 29.34 -26.88
CA TYR A 190 -55.46 29.02 -25.66
C TYR A 190 -54.12 28.35 -26.01
N ALA A 191 -53.05 28.71 -25.29
CA ALA A 191 -51.61 28.49 -25.60
C ALA A 191 -50.93 29.61 -26.42
N THR A 192 -49.61 29.76 -26.22
CA THR A 192 -48.77 30.78 -26.84
C THR A 192 -48.30 30.36 -28.23
N ALA A 193 -47.99 31.33 -29.10
CA ALA A 193 -47.46 31.08 -30.45
C ALA A 193 -46.15 30.25 -30.45
N SER A 194 -45.35 30.33 -29.38
CA SER A 194 -44.14 29.50 -29.20
C SER A 194 -44.41 28.00 -29.12
N ALA A 195 -45.65 27.58 -28.82
CA ALA A 195 -46.01 26.16 -28.71
C ALA A 195 -46.03 25.43 -30.06
N ALA A 196 -46.02 26.16 -31.19
CA ALA A 196 -46.02 25.62 -32.54
C ALA A 196 -44.88 26.18 -33.40
N ASP A 197 -43.67 26.21 -32.83
CA ASP A 197 -42.44 26.57 -33.54
C ASP A 197 -41.60 25.33 -33.89
N CYS A 198 -41.45 25.07 -35.19
CA CYS A 198 -40.65 23.96 -35.69
C CYS A 198 -39.13 24.23 -35.67
N SER A 199 -38.69 25.47 -35.45
CA SER A 199 -37.27 25.83 -35.45
C SER A 199 -36.54 25.38 -34.18
N LEU A 200 -37.27 25.15 -33.09
CA LEU A 200 -36.76 24.70 -31.80
C LEU A 200 -36.27 23.24 -31.80
N SER A 201 -36.45 22.51 -32.90
CA SER A 201 -36.00 21.12 -33.06
C SER A 201 -35.00 20.95 -34.20
N ILE A 202 -34.40 22.04 -34.67
CA ILE A 202 -33.28 21.96 -35.60
C ILE A 202 -32.04 21.61 -34.79
N ASP A 203 -31.30 20.63 -35.30
CA ASP A 203 -30.00 20.14 -34.84
C ASP A 203 -29.17 20.05 -36.13
N THR A 204 -28.37 21.08 -36.39
CA THR A 204 -27.78 21.36 -37.70
C THR A 204 -26.58 20.45 -37.99
N ASP A 205 -25.79 20.08 -36.98
CA ASP A 205 -24.64 19.20 -37.12
C ASP A 205 -24.91 17.76 -36.66
N GLY A 206 -26.05 17.49 -36.04
CA GLY A 206 -26.54 16.15 -35.71
C GLY A 206 -25.89 15.55 -34.47
N ASP A 207 -25.37 16.38 -33.57
CA ASP A 207 -24.64 15.96 -32.37
C ASP A 207 -25.56 15.57 -31.19
N GLY A 208 -26.87 15.83 -31.34
CA GLY A 208 -27.90 15.54 -30.35
C GLY A 208 -28.30 16.74 -29.47
N LEU A 209 -27.71 17.92 -29.67
CA LEU A 209 -28.18 19.20 -29.18
C LEU A 209 -28.95 19.92 -30.27
N THR A 210 -29.98 20.67 -29.89
CA THR A 210 -30.65 21.55 -30.86
C THR A 210 -29.86 22.84 -30.99
N ASP A 211 -29.87 23.49 -32.16
CA ASP A 211 -29.24 24.80 -32.40
C ASP A 211 -29.62 25.83 -31.33
N SER A 212 -30.86 25.77 -30.84
CA SER A 212 -31.34 26.66 -29.77
C SER A 212 -30.67 26.39 -28.42
N MET A 213 -30.43 25.12 -28.07
CA MET A 213 -29.74 24.72 -26.85
C MET A 213 -28.27 25.12 -26.92
N GLU A 214 -27.66 24.98 -28.10
CA GLU A 214 -26.28 25.35 -28.32
C GLU A 214 -26.06 26.86 -28.17
N ILE A 215 -26.90 27.67 -28.82
CA ILE A 215 -26.81 29.12 -28.73
C ILE A 215 -27.17 29.63 -27.32
N ASP A 216 -28.25 29.10 -26.71
CA ASP A 216 -28.80 29.68 -25.48
C ASP A 216 -28.19 29.10 -24.20
N THR A 217 -27.79 27.82 -24.21
CA THR A 217 -27.38 27.07 -23.00
C THR A 217 -25.88 26.80 -22.97
N THR A 218 -25.35 26.03 -23.92
CA THR A 218 -23.96 25.54 -23.88
C THR A 218 -22.96 26.55 -24.46
N LYS A 219 -23.43 27.47 -25.31
CA LYS A 219 -22.62 28.45 -26.07
C LYS A 219 -21.67 27.83 -27.09
N THR A 220 -22.01 26.64 -27.57
CA THR A 220 -21.31 25.92 -28.64
C THR A 220 -21.71 26.41 -30.03
N ASP A 221 -20.98 26.00 -31.08
CA ASP A 221 -21.29 26.38 -32.47
C ASP A 221 -22.25 25.36 -33.11
N PRO A 222 -23.50 25.75 -33.46
CA PRO A 222 -24.52 24.83 -34.01
C PRO A 222 -24.18 24.14 -35.33
N THR A 223 -23.02 24.42 -35.90
CA THR A 223 -22.57 23.85 -37.17
C THR A 223 -21.36 22.95 -37.01
N ILE A 224 -20.88 22.75 -35.78
CA ILE A 224 -19.68 21.99 -35.44
C ILE A 224 -20.00 21.06 -34.28
N ALA A 225 -20.18 19.78 -34.58
CA ALA A 225 -20.57 18.78 -33.58
C ALA A 225 -19.58 18.61 -32.41
N ASP A 226 -18.34 19.09 -32.53
CA ASP A 226 -17.27 19.03 -31.52
C ASP A 226 -16.59 20.41 -31.51
N THR A 227 -17.06 21.30 -30.64
CA THR A 227 -16.73 22.73 -30.67
C THR A 227 -15.27 22.99 -30.28
N ASP A 228 -14.71 22.22 -29.34
CA ASP A 228 -13.36 22.44 -28.83
C ASP A 228 -12.29 21.49 -29.42
N GLY A 229 -12.71 20.50 -30.20
CA GLY A 229 -11.85 19.61 -30.97
C GLY A 229 -11.09 18.61 -30.11
N ASP A 230 -11.70 18.09 -29.05
CA ASP A 230 -11.12 17.11 -28.15
C ASP A 230 -11.43 15.64 -28.54
N GLY A 231 -12.42 15.45 -29.42
CA GLY A 231 -12.87 14.15 -29.91
C GLY A 231 -14.17 13.63 -29.28
N LEU A 232 -14.82 14.39 -28.39
CA LEU A 232 -16.21 14.22 -27.98
C LEU A 232 -17.08 15.24 -28.69
N THR A 233 -18.33 14.86 -28.96
CA THR A 233 -19.29 15.82 -29.50
C THR A 233 -19.96 16.59 -28.37
N ASP A 234 -20.35 17.84 -28.60
CA ASP A 234 -20.91 18.71 -27.55
C ASP A 234 -22.14 18.04 -26.90
N GLY A 235 -22.96 17.36 -27.70
CA GLY A 235 -24.09 16.56 -27.23
C GLY A 235 -23.70 15.35 -26.38
N VAL A 236 -22.56 14.70 -26.62
CA VAL A 236 -22.05 13.61 -25.76
C VAL A 236 -21.56 14.16 -24.43
N GLU A 237 -20.83 15.26 -24.47
CA GLU A 237 -20.31 15.93 -23.27
C GLU A 237 -21.45 16.38 -22.35
N VAL A 238 -22.44 17.09 -22.89
CA VAL A 238 -23.56 17.59 -22.10
C VAL A 238 -24.46 16.45 -21.59
N ASN A 239 -24.78 15.47 -22.44
CA ASN A 239 -25.77 14.45 -22.10
C ASN A 239 -25.18 13.28 -21.31
N THR A 240 -23.92 12.93 -21.55
CA THR A 240 -23.29 11.70 -21.05
C THR A 240 -22.12 11.98 -20.11
N SER A 241 -21.04 12.59 -20.61
CA SER A 241 -19.77 12.73 -19.88
C SER A 241 -19.80 13.81 -18.79
N LYS A 242 -20.73 14.76 -18.90
CA LYS A 242 -20.90 15.93 -18.01
C LYS A 242 -19.69 16.89 -17.99
N THR A 243 -18.94 16.90 -19.08
CA THR A 243 -17.80 17.80 -19.34
C THR A 243 -18.26 19.14 -19.92
N ASP A 244 -17.33 20.10 -20.03
CA ASP A 244 -17.58 21.43 -20.58
C ASP A 244 -17.23 21.46 -22.08
N PRO A 245 -18.22 21.53 -23.00
CA PRO A 245 -18.01 21.41 -24.45
C PRO A 245 -17.27 22.60 -25.11
N LEU A 246 -16.73 23.50 -24.29
CA LEU A 246 -15.88 24.61 -24.70
C LEU A 246 -14.45 24.45 -24.19
N LYS A 247 -14.15 23.37 -23.49
CA LYS A 247 -12.83 23.06 -22.92
C LYS A 247 -12.47 21.61 -23.22
N ALA A 248 -11.48 21.48 -24.11
CA ALA A 248 -10.93 20.18 -24.49
C ALA A 248 -10.26 19.37 -23.36
N ASP A 249 -10.27 19.88 -22.12
CA ASP A 249 -9.69 19.33 -20.89
C ASP A 249 -10.45 20.01 -19.73
N THR A 250 -11.47 19.33 -19.20
CA THR A 250 -12.45 19.89 -18.26
C THR A 250 -11.89 20.04 -16.86
N ASP A 251 -11.11 19.07 -16.38
CA ASP A 251 -10.56 19.07 -15.02
C ASP A 251 -9.15 19.69 -14.91
N GLY A 252 -8.50 19.93 -16.05
CA GLY A 252 -7.25 20.66 -16.16
C GLY A 252 -6.00 19.83 -15.86
N ASP A 253 -6.06 18.50 -15.98
CA ASP A 253 -4.91 17.61 -15.77
C ASP A 253 -3.99 17.53 -17.00
N SER A 254 -4.33 18.14 -18.13
CA SER A 254 -3.64 18.08 -19.44
C SER A 254 -3.88 16.80 -20.25
N LEU A 255 -4.80 15.94 -19.84
CA LEU A 255 -5.44 14.91 -20.64
C LEU A 255 -6.74 15.51 -21.22
N LYS A 256 -7.11 15.09 -22.43
CA LYS A 256 -8.32 15.61 -23.06
C LYS A 256 -9.50 14.73 -22.71
N ASP A 257 -10.68 15.29 -22.48
CA ASP A 257 -11.87 14.53 -22.09
C ASP A 257 -12.18 13.41 -23.10
N GLY A 258 -12.01 13.69 -24.40
CA GLY A 258 -12.14 12.69 -25.45
C GLY A 258 -11.12 11.56 -25.41
N VAL A 259 -9.89 11.81 -24.94
CA VAL A 259 -8.89 10.75 -24.69
C VAL A 259 -9.30 9.91 -23.49
N GLU A 260 -9.80 10.55 -22.44
CA GLU A 260 -10.23 9.91 -21.20
C GLU A 260 -11.39 8.95 -21.43
N VAL A 261 -12.46 9.47 -22.01
CA VAL A 261 -13.68 8.68 -22.26
C VAL A 261 -13.42 7.58 -23.29
N ASN A 262 -12.69 7.86 -24.37
CA ASN A 262 -12.54 6.91 -25.47
C ASN A 262 -11.40 5.91 -25.28
N THR A 263 -10.29 6.31 -24.63
CA THR A 263 -9.03 5.55 -24.61
C THR A 263 -8.62 5.08 -23.22
N SER A 264 -8.30 5.98 -22.29
CA SER A 264 -7.78 5.61 -20.96
C SER A 264 -8.86 5.12 -20.00
N LYS A 265 -10.13 5.45 -20.25
CA LYS A 265 -11.29 5.10 -19.40
C LYS A 265 -11.26 5.73 -18.01
N THR A 266 -10.53 6.83 -17.89
CA THR A 266 -10.48 7.71 -16.72
C THR A 266 -11.71 8.62 -16.64
N ASP A 267 -11.89 9.28 -15.50
CA ASP A 267 -13.02 10.19 -15.23
C ASP A 267 -12.63 11.64 -15.59
N PRO A 268 -13.13 12.22 -16.70
CA PRO A 268 -12.71 13.55 -17.20
C PRO A 268 -13.14 14.74 -16.33
N LEU A 269 -13.68 14.45 -15.15
CA LEU A 269 -14.06 15.43 -14.13
C LEU A 269 -13.12 15.36 -12.91
N LYS A 270 -12.11 14.50 -12.95
CA LYS A 270 -11.13 14.29 -11.89
C LYS A 270 -9.74 14.11 -12.49
N ALA A 271 -8.90 15.09 -12.21
CA ALA A 271 -7.49 15.05 -12.60
C ALA A 271 -6.69 13.84 -12.08
N ASP A 272 -7.23 13.12 -11.08
CA ASP A 272 -6.70 11.91 -10.46
C ASP A 272 -7.92 10.99 -10.21
N THR A 273 -8.08 9.99 -11.09
CA THR A 273 -9.30 9.18 -11.16
C THR A 273 -9.46 8.23 -9.97
N ASP A 274 -8.36 7.62 -9.51
CA ASP A 274 -8.35 6.64 -8.42
C ASP A 274 -7.96 7.21 -7.05
N ALA A 275 -7.61 8.50 -7.02
CA ALA A 275 -7.33 9.32 -5.85
C ALA A 275 -6.10 8.88 -5.03
N ASP A 276 -5.06 8.42 -5.71
CA ASP A 276 -3.81 7.97 -5.10
C ASP A 276 -2.76 9.10 -4.93
N GLY A 277 -3.00 10.26 -5.54
CA GLY A 277 -2.13 11.43 -5.52
C GLY A 277 -1.27 11.63 -6.77
N LEU A 278 -1.42 10.82 -7.81
CA LEU A 278 -0.90 11.05 -9.16
C LEU A 278 -2.03 11.43 -10.10
N ALA A 279 -1.75 12.36 -11.01
CA ALA A 279 -2.71 12.73 -12.02
C ALA A 279 -2.67 11.73 -13.19
N ASP A 280 -3.82 11.45 -13.80
CA ASP A 280 -3.98 10.42 -14.83
C ASP A 280 -3.00 10.64 -16.00
N ASN A 281 -2.79 11.90 -16.39
CA ASN A 281 -1.81 12.26 -17.41
C ASN A 281 -0.36 11.90 -17.02
N ILE A 282 0.03 12.04 -15.76
CA ILE A 282 1.36 11.71 -15.23
C ILE A 282 1.54 10.21 -15.23
N GLU A 283 0.50 9.48 -14.86
CA GLU A 283 0.51 8.02 -14.83
C GLU A 283 0.75 7.44 -16.22
N LEU A 284 -0.06 7.87 -17.19
CA LEU A 284 0.06 7.41 -18.57
C LEU A 284 1.36 7.86 -19.24
N ALA A 285 1.82 9.10 -18.98
CA ALA A 285 2.96 9.67 -19.68
C ALA A 285 4.31 9.31 -19.04
N THR A 286 4.39 9.24 -17.72
CA THR A 286 5.65 9.25 -16.97
C THR A 286 5.89 7.96 -16.20
N THR A 287 5.03 7.60 -15.24
CA THR A 287 5.25 6.45 -14.35
C THR A 287 4.85 5.13 -15.01
N LYS A 288 3.96 5.17 -16.00
CA LYS A 288 3.39 4.01 -16.71
C LYS A 288 2.54 3.09 -15.82
N THR A 289 1.96 3.67 -14.77
CA THR A 289 1.00 3.03 -13.88
C THR A 289 -0.41 3.02 -14.48
N ASP A 290 -1.33 2.29 -13.85
CA ASP A 290 -2.73 2.16 -14.28
C ASP A 290 -3.61 3.19 -13.53
N PRO A 291 -4.08 4.28 -14.18
CA PRO A 291 -4.81 5.38 -13.52
C PRO A 291 -6.21 5.02 -12.99
N LEU A 292 -6.55 3.74 -13.05
CA LEU A 292 -7.78 3.16 -12.50
C LEU A 292 -7.49 2.32 -11.25
N LYS A 293 -6.24 2.23 -10.82
CA LYS A 293 -5.78 1.46 -9.67
C LYS A 293 -4.73 2.25 -8.90
N ALA A 294 -5.15 2.69 -7.72
CA ALA A 294 -4.28 3.41 -6.80
C ALA A 294 -2.98 2.64 -6.41
N ASP A 295 -2.91 1.33 -6.64
CA ASP A 295 -1.76 0.46 -6.37
C ASP A 295 -1.64 -0.48 -7.59
N THR A 296 -0.69 -0.18 -8.48
CA THR A 296 -0.54 -0.86 -9.77
C THR A 296 0.08 -2.24 -9.65
N ASP A 297 1.08 -2.40 -8.79
CA ASP A 297 1.85 -3.65 -8.66
C ASP A 297 1.32 -4.58 -7.55
N GLY A 298 0.47 -4.08 -6.67
CA GLY A 298 -0.24 -4.82 -5.64
C GLY A 298 0.57 -5.06 -4.37
N ASP A 299 1.58 -4.25 -4.07
CA ASP A 299 2.40 -4.37 -2.87
C ASP A 299 1.78 -3.72 -1.62
N THR A 300 0.66 -2.99 -1.79
CA THR A 300 -0.12 -2.21 -0.81
C THR A 300 0.37 -0.80 -0.47
N LEU A 301 1.41 -0.30 -1.13
CA LEU A 301 1.68 1.12 -1.29
C LEU A 301 0.92 1.64 -2.51
N SER A 302 0.43 2.87 -2.43
CA SER A 302 -0.17 3.50 -3.60
C SER A 302 0.90 4.05 -4.53
N ASP A 303 0.66 4.10 -5.85
CA ASP A 303 1.65 4.56 -6.81
C ASP A 303 2.10 6.01 -6.50
N GLY A 304 1.15 6.84 -6.07
CA GLY A 304 1.41 8.18 -5.56
C GLY A 304 2.23 8.23 -4.27
N GLN A 305 2.09 7.27 -3.35
CA GLN A 305 2.95 7.19 -2.16
C GLN A 305 4.38 6.83 -2.56
N GLU A 306 4.54 5.87 -3.46
CA GLU A 306 5.84 5.43 -3.95
C GLU A 306 6.58 6.55 -4.67
N VAL A 307 5.95 7.18 -5.65
CA VAL A 307 6.57 8.25 -6.43
C VAL A 307 6.85 9.49 -5.58
N ASN A 308 5.90 9.91 -4.73
CA ASN A 308 6.03 11.18 -4.00
C ASN A 308 6.83 11.06 -2.70
N THR A 309 6.73 9.93 -1.99
CA THR A 309 7.26 9.77 -0.63
C THR A 309 8.40 8.77 -0.56
N SER A 310 8.16 7.50 -0.91
CA SER A 310 9.11 6.40 -0.69
C SER A 310 10.24 6.37 -1.71
N LYS A 311 10.01 6.92 -2.91
CA LYS A 311 10.91 6.92 -4.07
C LYS A 311 11.19 5.52 -4.64
N THR A 312 10.27 4.59 -4.39
CA THR A 312 10.24 3.24 -4.94
C THR A 312 9.65 3.22 -6.36
N ASP A 313 9.74 2.08 -7.04
CA ASP A 313 9.24 1.88 -8.40
C ASP A 313 7.83 1.27 -8.37
N PRO A 314 6.77 2.03 -8.71
CA PRO A 314 5.37 1.59 -8.57
C PRO A 314 4.92 0.49 -9.53
N LEU A 315 5.87 -0.07 -10.28
CA LEU A 315 5.67 -1.22 -11.15
C LEU A 315 6.35 -2.48 -10.60
N LYS A 316 6.95 -2.40 -9.42
CA LYS A 316 7.70 -3.47 -8.78
C LYS A 316 7.38 -3.55 -7.30
N VAL A 317 6.72 -4.65 -6.95
CA VAL A 317 6.44 -5.03 -5.56
C VAL A 317 7.67 -4.99 -4.64
N ASP A 318 8.85 -5.21 -5.20
CA ASP A 318 10.15 -5.23 -4.51
C ASP A 318 11.13 -4.45 -5.41
N THR A 319 11.43 -3.22 -5.01
CA THR A 319 12.16 -2.24 -5.83
C THR A 319 13.63 -2.61 -6.01
N ASP A 320 14.29 -3.07 -4.95
CA ASP A 320 15.72 -3.42 -4.95
C ASP A 320 16.01 -4.92 -5.16
N ALA A 321 14.95 -5.73 -5.24
CA ALA A 321 14.93 -7.15 -5.57
C ALA A 321 15.65 -8.04 -4.55
N ASP A 322 15.52 -7.72 -3.27
CA ASP A 322 16.16 -8.44 -2.17
C ASP A 322 15.30 -9.57 -1.56
N GLY A 323 14.02 -9.63 -1.96
CA GLY A 323 13.03 -10.61 -1.52
C GLY A 323 12.02 -10.09 -0.49
N LEU A 324 12.11 -8.82 -0.09
CA LEU A 324 11.16 -8.13 0.77
C LEU A 324 10.39 -7.09 -0.06
N ASN A 325 9.09 -6.93 0.19
CA ASN A 325 8.31 -5.95 -0.58
C ASN A 325 8.40 -4.56 0.07
N ASP A 326 8.28 -3.52 -0.74
CA ASP A 326 8.56 -2.14 -0.34
C ASP A 326 7.68 -1.71 0.86
N ASN A 327 6.41 -2.10 0.87
CA ASN A 327 5.55 -1.82 2.03
C ASN A 327 6.01 -2.53 3.32
N LEU A 328 6.46 -3.79 3.27
CA LEU A 328 6.91 -4.51 4.47
C LEU A 328 8.17 -3.88 5.04
N GLU A 329 9.09 -3.44 4.18
CA GLU A 329 10.28 -2.70 4.56
C GLU A 329 9.90 -1.44 5.32
N LEU A 330 9.06 -0.58 4.73
CA LEU A 330 8.68 0.68 5.35
C LEU A 330 7.80 0.50 6.59
N ALA A 331 6.84 -0.43 6.56
CA ALA A 331 5.82 -0.58 7.60
C ALA A 331 6.28 -1.45 8.78
N THR A 332 7.03 -2.52 8.51
CA THR A 332 7.35 -3.57 9.48
C THR A 332 8.81 -3.56 9.89
N TYR A 333 9.73 -3.70 8.94
CA TYR A 333 11.15 -3.95 9.21
C TYR A 333 11.98 -2.66 9.38
N LYS A 334 11.47 -1.53 8.87
CA LYS A 334 12.12 -0.21 8.89
C LYS A 334 13.45 -0.18 8.12
N THR A 335 13.59 -1.05 7.12
CA THR A 335 14.68 -1.08 6.15
C THR A 335 14.46 -0.06 5.03
N ASP A 336 15.47 0.15 4.20
CA ASP A 336 15.45 1.09 3.07
C ASP A 336 15.12 0.33 1.77
N PRO A 337 13.91 0.46 1.19
CA PRO A 337 13.47 -0.30 0.00
C PRO A 337 14.21 0.01 -1.30
N LEU A 338 15.23 0.86 -1.22
CA LEU A 338 16.13 1.20 -2.32
C LEU A 338 17.50 0.55 -2.15
N LYS A 339 17.71 -0.23 -1.09
CA LYS A 339 18.96 -0.89 -0.75
C LYS A 339 18.68 -2.30 -0.25
N ALA A 340 19.03 -3.27 -1.09
CA ALA A 340 18.92 -4.67 -0.77
C ALA A 340 19.69 -5.12 0.49
N ASP A 341 20.54 -4.28 1.07
CA ASP A 341 21.32 -4.51 2.30
C ASP A 341 21.36 -3.16 3.04
N THR A 342 20.49 -3.01 4.04
CA THR A 342 20.27 -1.72 4.72
C THR A 342 21.41 -1.35 5.66
N ASP A 343 21.94 -2.31 6.42
CA ASP A 343 22.97 -2.08 7.42
C ASP A 343 24.41 -2.23 6.89
N GLY A 344 24.56 -2.80 5.69
CA GLY A 344 25.81 -2.91 4.96
C GLY A 344 26.69 -4.07 5.40
N ASP A 345 26.14 -5.12 5.99
CA ASP A 345 26.90 -6.27 6.48
C ASP A 345 27.17 -7.35 5.40
N SER A 346 26.60 -7.21 4.20
CA SER A 346 26.64 -8.14 3.06
C SER A 346 25.60 -9.28 3.07
N LEU A 347 24.67 -9.30 4.01
CA LEU A 347 23.40 -10.04 3.90
C LEU A 347 22.34 -9.10 3.34
N THR A 348 21.37 -9.65 2.61
CA THR A 348 20.24 -8.85 2.14
C THR A 348 19.13 -8.84 3.16
N ASP A 349 18.38 -7.75 3.29
CA ASP A 349 17.34 -7.62 4.33
C ASP A 349 16.29 -8.74 4.20
N GLY A 350 15.89 -9.05 2.96
CA GLY A 350 15.03 -10.18 2.64
C GLY A 350 15.63 -11.54 3.03
N PHE A 351 16.95 -11.75 2.90
CA PHE A 351 17.62 -12.97 3.36
C PHE A 351 17.62 -13.06 4.89
N GLU A 352 17.87 -11.95 5.56
CA GLU A 352 17.92 -11.89 7.00
C GLU A 352 16.57 -12.21 7.63
N VAL A 353 15.54 -11.54 7.16
CA VAL A 353 14.17 -11.77 7.61
C VAL A 353 13.70 -13.19 7.31
N SER A 354 13.97 -13.70 6.11
CA SER A 354 13.40 -14.98 5.66
C SER A 354 14.20 -16.21 6.10
N THR A 355 15.52 -16.09 6.22
CA THR A 355 16.45 -17.23 6.30
C THR A 355 17.28 -17.23 7.58
N SER A 356 18.17 -16.25 7.82
CA SER A 356 19.05 -16.26 9.00
C SER A 356 18.35 -15.85 10.29
N LYS A 357 17.23 -15.11 10.20
CA LYS A 357 16.47 -14.54 11.32
C LYS A 357 17.24 -13.49 12.13
N THR A 358 18.24 -12.88 11.51
CA THR A 358 18.99 -11.73 12.02
C THR A 358 18.21 -10.43 11.88
N ASP A 359 18.71 -9.36 12.49
CA ASP A 359 18.09 -8.03 12.46
C ASP A 359 18.72 -7.18 11.33
N PRO A 360 17.99 -6.91 10.23
CA PRO A 360 18.54 -6.23 9.03
C PRO A 360 18.91 -4.76 9.22
N LEU A 361 18.81 -4.26 10.45
CA LEU A 361 19.25 -2.92 10.85
C LEU A 361 20.53 -2.95 11.67
N LYS A 362 21.11 -4.13 11.89
CA LYS A 362 22.30 -4.33 12.72
C LYS A 362 23.22 -5.34 12.07
N THR A 363 24.40 -4.84 11.69
CA THR A 363 25.48 -5.66 11.16
C THR A 363 25.94 -6.80 12.08
N ASP A 364 25.57 -6.75 13.36
CA ASP A 364 25.93 -7.68 14.42
C ASP A 364 24.70 -7.79 15.35
N THR A 365 23.94 -8.87 15.19
CA THR A 365 22.65 -9.06 15.83
C THR A 365 22.78 -9.38 17.32
N ASP A 366 23.72 -10.24 17.71
CA ASP A 366 23.88 -10.73 19.09
C ASP A 366 24.97 -10.01 19.90
N ARG A 367 25.76 -9.16 19.25
CA ARG A 367 26.73 -8.22 19.80
C ARG A 367 27.99 -8.87 20.34
N ASP A 368 28.47 -9.90 19.64
CA ASP A 368 29.72 -10.58 19.94
C ASP A 368 30.96 -9.94 19.27
N ALA A 369 30.75 -8.92 18.42
CA ALA A 369 31.72 -8.21 17.59
C ALA A 369 32.12 -8.88 16.25
N LEU A 370 31.45 -9.95 15.85
CA LEU A 370 31.43 -10.47 14.49
C LEU A 370 30.18 -9.97 13.77
N SER A 371 30.26 -9.84 12.44
CA SER A 371 29.06 -9.53 11.67
C SER A 371 28.27 -10.79 11.39
N ASP A 372 26.95 -10.67 11.26
CA ASP A 372 26.07 -11.80 10.97
C ASP A 372 26.51 -12.53 9.68
N SER A 373 26.92 -11.76 8.67
CA SER A 373 27.53 -12.29 7.45
C SER A 373 28.84 -13.06 7.68
N THR A 374 29.69 -12.60 8.60
CA THR A 374 30.97 -13.25 8.96
C THR A 374 30.70 -14.58 9.63
N GLU A 375 29.71 -14.62 10.51
CA GLU A 375 29.33 -15.81 11.24
C GLU A 375 28.82 -16.91 10.32
N LEU A 376 27.87 -16.57 9.45
CA LEU A 376 27.30 -17.54 8.51
C LEU A 376 28.32 -17.99 7.45
N SER A 377 29.17 -17.09 6.97
CA SER A 377 30.06 -17.35 5.83
C SER A 377 31.41 -17.94 6.23
N THR A 378 31.99 -17.49 7.34
CA THR A 378 33.39 -17.70 7.70
C THR A 378 33.56 -18.59 8.92
N THR A 379 33.06 -18.17 10.09
CA THR A 379 33.28 -18.90 11.36
C THR A 379 32.32 -20.08 11.53
N LYS A 380 31.17 -20.04 10.84
CA LYS A 380 30.07 -21.01 10.94
C LYS A 380 29.40 -21.06 12.32
N THR A 381 29.50 -19.95 13.05
CA THR A 381 28.81 -19.73 14.32
C THR A 381 27.35 -19.31 14.09
N ASN A 382 26.59 -19.18 15.17
CA ASN A 382 25.18 -18.82 15.10
C ASN A 382 24.97 -17.34 15.45
N PRO A 383 24.58 -16.48 14.49
CA PRO A 383 24.51 -15.02 14.67
C PRO A 383 23.39 -14.51 15.59
N LEU A 384 22.73 -15.43 16.28
CA LEU A 384 21.69 -15.15 17.26
C LEU A 384 22.14 -15.51 18.68
N LYS A 385 23.41 -15.90 18.84
CA LYS A 385 24.01 -16.39 20.08
C LYS A 385 25.43 -15.87 20.20
N LEU A 386 25.60 -14.98 21.17
CA LEU A 386 26.90 -14.48 21.62
C LEU A 386 27.99 -15.55 21.79
N ASP A 387 27.59 -16.77 22.18
CA ASP A 387 28.44 -17.91 22.49
C ASP A 387 27.80 -19.17 21.88
N THR A 388 28.42 -19.70 20.83
CA THR A 388 27.88 -20.80 20.03
C THR A 388 28.10 -22.17 20.68
N ASP A 389 29.27 -22.43 21.25
CA ASP A 389 29.62 -23.73 21.83
C ASP A 389 29.32 -23.85 23.33
N GLY A 390 29.06 -22.74 23.99
CA GLY A 390 28.56 -22.66 25.36
C GLY A 390 29.64 -22.68 26.43
N ASP A 391 30.89 -22.33 26.10
CA ASP A 391 31.99 -22.27 27.05
C ASP A 391 32.04 -20.95 27.85
N ALA A 392 31.24 -19.95 27.50
CA ALA A 392 31.19 -18.60 28.08
C ALA A 392 32.27 -17.60 27.62
N LEU A 393 33.08 -17.93 26.62
CA LEU A 393 33.66 -16.94 25.71
C LEU A 393 32.64 -16.61 24.62
N SER A 394 32.70 -15.39 24.10
CA SER A 394 31.88 -15.04 22.95
C SER A 394 32.61 -15.40 21.66
N ASP A 395 31.88 -15.76 20.61
CA ASP A 395 32.48 -16.23 19.36
C ASP A 395 33.46 -15.17 18.80
N GLY A 396 33.11 -13.89 18.86
CA GLY A 396 34.00 -12.79 18.51
C GLY A 396 35.18 -12.59 19.45
N ALA A 397 35.07 -12.89 20.75
CA ALA A 397 36.22 -12.87 21.66
C ALA A 397 37.21 -13.96 21.28
N GLU A 398 36.71 -15.14 20.92
CA GLU A 398 37.53 -16.26 20.49
C GLU A 398 38.27 -15.96 19.20
N VAL A 399 37.55 -15.52 18.17
CA VAL A 399 38.12 -15.25 16.86
C VAL A 399 39.08 -14.04 16.90
N LEU A 400 38.72 -12.97 17.62
CA LEU A 400 39.48 -11.71 17.59
C LEU A 400 40.58 -11.65 18.65
N THR A 401 40.41 -12.29 19.80
CA THR A 401 41.30 -12.12 20.97
C THR A 401 42.10 -13.37 21.28
N THR A 402 41.47 -14.49 21.64
CA THR A 402 42.16 -15.71 22.13
C THR A 402 42.69 -16.58 20.98
N LYS A 403 42.11 -16.44 19.78
CA LYS A 403 42.39 -17.24 18.58
C LYS A 403 41.98 -18.71 18.70
N THR A 404 41.06 -19.00 19.62
CA THR A 404 40.43 -20.30 19.79
C THR A 404 39.33 -20.55 18.76
N ASN A 405 38.77 -21.76 18.74
CA ASN A 405 37.76 -22.16 17.78
C ASN A 405 36.35 -22.10 18.40
N PRO A 406 35.48 -21.16 17.96
CA PRO A 406 34.17 -20.87 18.58
C PRO A 406 33.08 -21.92 18.36
N LEU A 407 33.49 -23.11 17.93
CA LEU A 407 32.63 -24.28 17.74
C LEU A 407 33.04 -25.43 18.66
N LYS A 408 33.98 -25.19 19.57
CA LYS A 408 34.58 -26.16 20.48
C LYS A 408 34.91 -25.45 21.78
N SER A 409 34.23 -25.86 22.83
CA SER A 409 34.48 -25.37 24.19
C SER A 409 35.88 -25.66 24.74
N ASP A 410 36.66 -26.48 24.03
CA ASP A 410 38.01 -26.95 24.38
C ASP A 410 38.75 -27.10 23.03
N THR A 411 39.58 -26.11 22.70
CA THR A 411 40.15 -25.95 21.36
C THR A 411 41.27 -26.95 21.09
N ASP A 412 42.17 -27.14 22.05
CA ASP A 412 43.34 -28.01 21.91
C ASP A 412 43.11 -29.46 22.40
N GLY A 413 42.05 -29.69 23.17
CA GLY A 413 41.56 -31.00 23.56
C GLY A 413 42.24 -31.61 24.77
N ASP A 414 42.76 -30.79 25.68
CA ASP A 414 43.46 -31.25 26.90
C ASP A 414 42.50 -31.53 28.09
N GLY A 415 41.23 -31.11 27.98
CA GLY A 415 40.19 -31.28 28.98
C GLY A 415 39.85 -30.03 29.79
N LEU A 416 40.54 -28.91 29.57
CA LEU A 416 40.15 -27.58 30.05
C LEU A 416 39.32 -26.87 28.98
N ALA A 417 38.41 -26.02 29.43
CA ALA A 417 37.64 -25.19 28.52
C ALA A 417 38.37 -23.87 28.25
N ASP A 418 38.31 -23.35 27.04
CA ASP A 418 39.07 -22.16 26.63
C ASP A 418 38.81 -20.97 27.57
N ASN A 419 37.55 -20.80 28.01
CA ASN A 419 37.19 -19.78 28.99
C ASN A 419 37.90 -19.95 30.36
N VAL A 420 38.05 -21.19 30.84
CA VAL A 420 38.69 -21.53 32.12
C VAL A 420 40.17 -21.23 32.03
N GLU A 421 40.79 -21.56 30.90
CA GLU A 421 42.21 -21.30 30.67
C GLU A 421 42.51 -19.80 30.70
N VAL A 422 41.73 -19.03 29.95
CA VAL A 422 41.91 -17.58 29.85
C VAL A 422 41.60 -16.88 31.18
N THR A 423 40.61 -17.35 31.95
CA THR A 423 40.12 -16.62 33.13
C THR A 423 40.68 -17.11 34.45
N ASN A 424 40.81 -18.43 34.64
CA ASN A 424 41.12 -19.07 35.92
C ASN A 424 42.59 -19.52 36.02
N THR A 425 43.07 -20.33 35.07
CA THR A 425 44.37 -21.02 35.19
C THR A 425 45.52 -20.23 34.55
N LYS A 426 45.22 -19.41 33.53
CA LYS A 426 46.19 -18.64 32.73
C LYS A 426 47.09 -19.49 31.83
N THR A 427 46.65 -20.71 31.52
CA THR A 427 47.22 -21.59 30.49
C THR A 427 46.86 -21.07 29.08
N ASP A 428 47.54 -21.59 28.07
CA ASP A 428 47.37 -21.21 26.66
C ASP A 428 46.38 -22.16 25.97
N PRO A 429 45.14 -21.73 25.65
CA PRO A 429 44.07 -22.59 25.12
C PRO A 429 44.28 -23.13 23.70
N LEU A 430 45.49 -22.94 23.17
CA LEU A 430 45.94 -23.44 21.88
C LEU A 430 47.04 -24.49 22.02
N LYS A 431 47.44 -24.83 23.26
CA LYS A 431 48.47 -25.79 23.58
C LYS A 431 47.98 -26.68 24.71
N THR A 432 47.93 -27.97 24.41
CA THR A 432 47.60 -28.99 25.40
C THR A 432 48.55 -29.07 26.59
N ASP A 433 49.67 -28.37 26.54
CA ASP A 433 50.79 -28.37 27.49
C ASP A 433 51.48 -27.00 27.35
N SER A 434 51.23 -26.12 28.31
CA SER A 434 51.53 -24.68 28.24
C SER A 434 53.00 -24.36 28.49
N ASP A 435 53.64 -25.05 29.42
CA ASP A 435 55.06 -24.88 29.75
C ASP A 435 55.99 -25.84 28.99
N GLY A 436 55.44 -26.89 28.39
CA GLY A 436 56.13 -27.81 27.50
C GLY A 436 56.91 -28.89 28.24
N ASP A 437 56.52 -29.25 29.46
CA ASP A 437 57.22 -30.22 30.28
C ASP A 437 56.79 -31.69 30.00
N GLY A 438 55.74 -31.89 29.20
CA GLY A 438 55.26 -33.20 28.78
C GLY A 438 54.03 -33.72 29.55
N VAL A 439 53.51 -32.96 30.52
CA VAL A 439 52.21 -33.21 31.14
C VAL A 439 51.16 -32.23 30.57
N PRO A 440 49.93 -32.68 30.26
CA PRO A 440 48.90 -31.77 29.76
C PRO A 440 48.29 -30.88 30.85
N ASP A 441 47.97 -29.62 30.52
CA ASP A 441 47.46 -28.65 31.49
C ASP A 441 46.20 -29.16 32.22
N GLY A 442 45.28 -29.82 31.50
CA GLY A 442 44.09 -30.42 32.09
C GLY A 442 44.34 -31.52 33.12
N VAL A 443 45.51 -32.15 33.11
CA VAL A 443 45.95 -33.08 34.17
C VAL A 443 46.45 -32.32 35.39
N GLU A 444 47.28 -31.30 35.15
CA GLU A 444 48.02 -30.55 36.18
C GLU A 444 47.16 -29.53 36.92
N VAL A 445 46.21 -28.91 36.23
CA VAL A 445 45.16 -28.10 36.88
C VAL A 445 44.29 -28.97 37.79
N GLY A 446 44.11 -30.24 37.43
CA GLY A 446 43.33 -31.22 38.18
C GLY A 446 41.81 -30.97 38.13
N ALA A 447 41.08 -31.55 39.08
CA ALA A 447 39.62 -31.65 38.99
C ALA A 447 38.85 -30.35 39.30
N ASP A 448 39.47 -29.36 39.95
CA ASP A 448 38.83 -28.08 40.30
C ASP A 448 39.68 -26.91 39.76
N PRO A 449 39.36 -26.39 38.56
CA PRO A 449 40.10 -25.27 37.96
C PRO A 449 40.03 -23.95 38.76
N LEU A 450 39.19 -23.87 39.80
CA LEU A 450 39.19 -22.74 40.75
C LEU A 450 40.24 -22.91 41.86
N LYS A 451 40.87 -24.08 41.94
CA LYS A 451 41.96 -24.45 42.84
C LYS A 451 42.95 -25.34 42.08
N PRO A 452 43.64 -24.79 41.06
CA PRO A 452 44.69 -25.52 40.34
C PRO A 452 45.75 -26.03 41.31
N LEU A 453 46.42 -27.12 40.93
CA LEU A 453 47.52 -27.68 41.72
C LEU A 453 48.74 -26.74 41.66
N ASP A 454 49.45 -26.69 42.78
CA ASP A 454 50.67 -25.90 43.04
C ASP A 454 51.41 -26.75 44.11
N THR A 455 52.21 -27.71 43.64
CA THR A 455 52.77 -28.79 44.47
C THR A 455 53.83 -28.26 45.43
N ASP A 456 54.73 -27.40 44.96
CA ASP A 456 55.82 -26.83 45.76
C ASP A 456 55.40 -25.58 46.57
N GLY A 457 54.27 -24.96 46.22
CA GLY A 457 53.69 -23.81 46.91
C GLY A 457 54.40 -22.48 46.60
N ASP A 458 55.12 -22.37 45.48
CA ASP A 458 55.82 -21.16 45.08
C ASP A 458 54.88 -20.06 44.50
N GLY A 459 53.65 -20.45 44.17
CA GLY A 459 52.58 -19.59 43.64
C GLY A 459 52.43 -19.65 42.12
N LYS A 460 53.19 -20.48 41.43
CA LYS A 460 52.99 -20.94 40.06
C LYS A 460 52.22 -22.26 40.12
N ILE A 461 51.26 -22.42 39.22
CA ILE A 461 50.49 -23.67 39.17
C ILE A 461 51.31 -24.67 38.35
N ASN A 462 51.09 -25.95 38.61
CA ASN A 462 51.81 -27.03 37.94
C ASN A 462 51.75 -26.91 36.41
N ALA A 463 50.58 -26.64 35.84
CA ALA A 463 50.39 -26.43 34.39
C ALA A 463 51.13 -25.24 33.77
N LEU A 464 51.87 -24.47 34.57
CA LEU A 464 52.73 -23.41 34.10
C LEU A 464 54.17 -23.62 34.60
N ASP A 465 54.43 -24.64 35.42
CA ASP A 465 55.70 -24.92 36.06
C ASP A 465 56.45 -26.13 35.53
N THR A 466 57.72 -25.90 35.18
CA THR A 466 58.53 -26.93 34.52
C THR A 466 59.27 -27.86 35.51
N ASP A 467 59.12 -27.60 36.80
CA ASP A 467 59.76 -28.26 37.96
C ASP A 467 58.69 -28.23 39.07
N ASP A 468 57.76 -29.17 38.97
CA ASP A 468 56.45 -29.11 39.62
C ASP A 468 56.53 -29.20 41.16
N ASP A 469 57.45 -30.00 41.67
CA ASP A 469 57.63 -30.25 43.10
C ASP A 469 58.79 -29.44 43.72
N GLY A 470 59.55 -28.73 42.87
CA GLY A 470 60.60 -27.81 43.26
C GLY A 470 61.86 -28.51 43.79
N ASP A 471 62.10 -29.75 43.39
CA ASP A 471 63.27 -30.53 43.82
C ASP A 471 64.55 -30.16 43.03
N GLY A 472 64.39 -29.46 41.89
CA GLY A 472 65.46 -28.99 41.02
C GLY A 472 65.69 -29.82 39.75
N LEU A 473 64.96 -30.90 39.53
CA LEU A 473 64.81 -31.57 38.25
C LEU A 473 63.60 -31.00 37.48
N LEU A 474 63.69 -30.99 36.16
CA LEU A 474 62.53 -30.61 35.36
C LEU A 474 61.59 -31.81 35.26
N THR A 475 60.27 -31.60 35.40
CA THR A 475 59.22 -32.61 35.17
C THR A 475 59.46 -33.45 33.91
N SER A 476 59.85 -32.78 32.82
CA SER A 476 60.18 -33.41 31.53
C SER A 476 61.32 -34.43 31.56
N SER A 477 62.17 -34.36 32.58
CA SER A 477 63.32 -35.24 32.79
C SER A 477 63.04 -36.36 33.79
N GLU A 478 61.87 -36.35 34.41
CA GLU A 478 61.39 -37.33 35.41
C GLU A 478 60.48 -38.38 34.76
N ASN A 479 60.82 -38.74 33.51
CA ASN A 479 60.20 -39.79 32.72
C ASN A 479 61.24 -40.90 32.46
N TYR A 480 61.52 -41.67 33.50
CA TYR A 480 62.55 -42.72 33.51
C TYR A 480 62.15 -43.95 32.71
N ASN A 481 60.84 -44.24 32.59
CA ASN A 481 60.35 -45.44 31.92
C ASN A 481 60.13 -45.27 30.39
N GLY A 482 60.18 -44.03 29.88
CA GLY A 482 59.98 -43.69 28.46
C GLY A 482 58.50 -43.59 28.02
N GLY A 483 57.59 -43.49 28.99
CA GLY A 483 56.15 -43.25 28.87
C GLY A 483 55.85 -41.76 29.04
N THR A 484 55.18 -41.38 30.13
CA THR A 484 54.84 -39.99 30.47
C THR A 484 55.22 -39.73 31.92
N PRO A 485 55.62 -38.51 32.32
CA PRO A 485 55.90 -38.22 33.74
C PRO A 485 54.79 -38.71 34.69
N THR A 486 53.53 -38.67 34.23
CA THR A 486 52.36 -39.14 35.00
C THR A 486 52.30 -40.64 35.35
N ASP A 487 53.15 -41.50 34.76
CA ASP A 487 53.14 -42.94 35.01
C ASP A 487 54.37 -43.50 35.75
N ASP A 488 55.32 -42.63 36.09
CA ASP A 488 56.47 -42.93 36.94
C ASP A 488 56.11 -42.64 38.41
N ASP A 489 56.36 -43.64 39.27
CA ASP A 489 56.02 -43.69 40.71
C ASP A 489 56.98 -44.73 41.34
N THR A 490 58.16 -44.26 41.72
CA THR A 490 59.33 -45.06 42.07
C THR A 490 59.07 -45.87 43.35
N ASP A 491 58.55 -45.25 44.40
CA ASP A 491 58.24 -45.86 45.69
C ASP A 491 56.86 -46.56 45.76
N LYS A 492 55.95 -46.27 44.81
CA LYS A 492 54.58 -46.82 44.70
C LYS A 492 53.63 -46.34 45.79
N ASP A 493 53.82 -45.14 46.30
CA ASP A 493 52.90 -44.51 47.25
C ASP A 493 51.63 -43.95 46.56
N GLY A 494 51.67 -43.83 45.23
CA GLY A 494 50.59 -43.36 44.38
C GLY A 494 50.69 -41.90 43.95
N LYS A 495 51.80 -41.23 44.27
CA LYS A 495 52.17 -39.90 43.80
C LYS A 495 53.25 -40.05 42.73
N PRO A 496 53.06 -39.51 41.52
CA PRO A 496 54.09 -39.55 40.51
C PRO A 496 55.36 -38.82 40.92
N ASP A 497 56.51 -39.29 40.45
CA ASP A 497 57.85 -38.77 40.79
C ASP A 497 57.94 -37.24 40.57
N TYR A 498 57.46 -36.72 39.43
CA TYR A 498 57.46 -35.27 39.17
C TYR A 498 56.60 -34.40 40.11
N LEU A 499 55.79 -35.02 40.95
CA LEU A 499 55.05 -34.32 42.01
C LEU A 499 55.69 -34.58 43.38
N ASP A 500 56.64 -35.51 43.50
CA ASP A 500 57.13 -36.07 44.75
C ASP A 500 58.59 -35.78 45.13
N THR A 501 58.73 -34.87 46.08
CA THR A 501 60.02 -34.42 46.61
C THR A 501 60.92 -35.49 47.28
N ASP A 502 60.50 -36.75 47.36
CA ASP A 502 61.15 -37.91 48.00
C ASP A 502 60.83 -39.17 47.19
N ASP A 503 61.24 -39.21 45.92
CA ASP A 503 60.81 -40.17 44.89
C ASP A 503 60.93 -41.65 45.28
N ASP A 504 61.96 -41.98 46.06
CA ASP A 504 62.23 -43.35 46.48
C ASP A 504 61.67 -43.70 47.89
N GLY A 505 61.11 -42.69 48.57
CA GLY A 505 60.47 -42.79 49.88
C GLY A 505 61.42 -43.16 51.02
N ASP A 506 62.72 -42.87 50.91
CA ASP A 506 63.71 -43.16 51.95
C ASP A 506 63.70 -42.13 53.10
N GLY A 507 63.09 -40.97 52.89
CA GLY A 507 62.95 -39.88 53.86
C GLY A 507 63.96 -38.75 53.72
N VAL A 508 64.83 -38.78 52.71
CA VAL A 508 65.69 -37.69 52.27
C VAL A 508 65.09 -37.09 51.00
N LEU A 509 64.89 -35.77 50.97
CA LEU A 509 64.32 -35.16 49.76
C LEU A 509 65.27 -35.31 48.57
N SER A 510 64.75 -35.63 47.38
CA SER A 510 65.48 -35.81 46.11
C SER A 510 66.48 -34.67 45.83
N ALA A 511 66.05 -33.42 46.08
CA ALA A 511 66.87 -32.20 46.01
C ALA A 511 68.17 -32.21 46.85
N ASN A 512 68.24 -33.04 47.90
CA ASN A 512 69.37 -33.15 48.83
C ASN A 512 70.28 -34.35 48.56
N GLU A 513 69.97 -35.14 47.55
CA GLU A 513 70.70 -36.38 47.19
C GLU A 513 71.59 -36.21 45.97
N GLY A 514 71.68 -34.98 45.44
CA GLY A 514 72.51 -34.68 44.28
C GLY A 514 71.86 -35.11 42.97
N ASN A 515 70.54 -34.95 42.88
CA ASN A 515 69.72 -35.10 41.67
C ASN A 515 70.23 -34.23 40.50
N ASP A 516 70.62 -32.97 40.76
CA ASP A 516 71.23 -32.07 39.76
C ASP A 516 72.37 -31.21 40.36
N PRO A 517 73.62 -31.70 40.36
CA PRO A 517 74.77 -30.96 40.87
C PRO A 517 75.11 -29.69 40.09
N ASN A 518 74.82 -29.65 38.79
CA ASN A 518 75.19 -28.53 37.92
C ASN A 518 74.09 -27.45 37.80
N LYS A 519 72.88 -27.75 38.28
CA LYS A 519 71.70 -26.86 38.31
C LYS A 519 71.19 -26.50 36.92
N ASN A 520 71.18 -27.45 35.99
CA ASN A 520 70.60 -27.29 34.66
C ASN A 520 69.22 -27.94 34.48
N GLY A 521 68.67 -28.57 35.52
CA GLY A 521 67.38 -29.25 35.54
C GLY A 521 67.40 -30.65 34.91
N LEU A 522 68.57 -31.19 34.58
CA LEU A 522 68.72 -32.46 33.89
C LEU A 522 69.46 -33.48 34.78
N PRO A 523 69.04 -34.76 34.84
CA PRO A 523 69.64 -35.77 35.70
C PRO A 523 70.94 -36.36 35.14
N GLU A 524 71.57 -35.71 34.16
CA GLU A 524 72.70 -36.28 33.40
C GLU A 524 74.00 -36.41 34.21
N ASP A 525 74.14 -35.61 35.27
CA ASP A 525 75.24 -35.67 36.23
C ASP A 525 74.77 -35.97 37.65
N ALA A 526 73.58 -36.56 37.79
CA ALA A 526 73.06 -37.03 39.07
C ALA A 526 74.06 -37.95 39.77
N LEU A 527 74.11 -37.84 41.10
CA LEU A 527 75.00 -38.66 41.92
C LEU A 527 74.51 -40.11 41.93
N ASP A 528 75.42 -41.04 41.64
CA ASP A 528 75.25 -42.49 41.79
C ASP A 528 76.42 -42.99 42.65
N THR A 529 76.18 -43.11 43.95
CA THR A 529 77.21 -43.32 44.97
C THR A 529 77.78 -44.74 44.93
N ASP A 530 77.03 -45.75 44.49
CA ASP A 530 77.43 -47.16 44.49
C ASP A 530 77.73 -47.73 43.09
N GLN A 531 77.43 -46.95 42.04
CA GLN A 531 77.70 -47.21 40.63
C GLN A 531 76.90 -48.39 40.07
N ASP A 532 75.69 -48.61 40.56
CA ASP A 532 74.80 -49.65 40.05
C ASP A 532 73.96 -49.19 38.83
N GLY A 533 73.95 -47.88 38.56
CA GLY A 533 73.27 -47.25 37.43
C GLY A 533 71.90 -46.65 37.76
N ILE A 534 71.47 -46.68 39.03
CA ILE A 534 70.32 -45.95 39.54
C ILE A 534 70.86 -44.73 40.32
N PRO A 535 70.43 -43.50 40.00
CA PRO A 535 70.79 -42.32 40.78
C PRO A 535 70.34 -42.44 42.25
N ASP A 536 71.07 -41.77 43.16
CA ASP A 536 70.83 -41.84 44.60
C ASP A 536 69.36 -41.50 44.95
N TYR A 537 68.78 -40.47 44.32
CA TYR A 537 67.39 -40.02 44.55
C TYR A 537 66.30 -40.97 44.03
N LEU A 538 66.66 -42.05 43.32
CA LEU A 538 65.73 -43.10 42.87
C LEU A 538 66.07 -44.47 43.52
N ASP A 539 67.03 -44.52 44.46
CA ASP A 539 67.53 -45.75 45.07
C ASP A 539 67.31 -45.83 46.59
N ALA A 540 66.11 -46.31 46.93
CA ALA A 540 65.68 -46.54 48.31
C ALA A 540 66.58 -47.52 49.11
N THR A 541 67.54 -48.19 48.46
CA THR A 541 68.45 -49.15 49.10
C THR A 541 69.79 -48.53 49.53
N MET A 542 70.01 -47.25 49.24
CA MET A 542 71.25 -46.50 49.53
C MET A 542 71.46 -46.07 50.98
N ASP A 543 70.60 -46.52 51.89
CA ASP A 543 70.74 -46.36 53.33
C ASP A 543 71.93 -47.16 53.96
N SER A 544 72.82 -47.72 53.13
CA SER A 544 73.97 -48.48 53.59
C SER A 544 75.19 -47.58 53.86
N ILE A 545 75.28 -47.09 55.11
CA ILE A 545 76.52 -46.49 55.62
C ILE A 545 77.65 -47.52 55.49
N SER A 546 78.53 -47.34 54.51
CA SER A 546 79.79 -48.09 54.41
C SER A 546 80.75 -47.60 55.48
N LEU A 547 80.53 -48.06 56.71
CA LEU A 547 81.37 -47.74 57.86
C LEU A 547 82.69 -48.48 57.71
N GLN A 548 83.69 -47.88 57.06
CA GLN A 548 85.08 -48.34 57.15
C GLN A 548 85.64 -48.08 58.56
N MET A 549 85.20 -48.87 59.52
CA MET A 549 85.79 -48.91 60.86
C MET A 549 87.18 -49.53 60.80
N ARG A 550 88.21 -48.68 60.70
CA ARG A 550 89.58 -49.09 60.99
C ARG A 550 89.77 -49.14 62.51
N VAL A 551 89.35 -50.22 63.15
CA VAL A 551 89.56 -50.43 64.59
C VAL A 551 91.04 -50.71 64.85
N MET A 552 91.75 -49.74 65.42
CA MET A 552 93.06 -50.00 66.03
C MET A 552 92.87 -50.45 67.47
N LEU A 553 92.94 -51.77 67.72
CA LEU A 553 93.06 -52.31 69.06
C LEU A 553 94.50 -52.07 69.57
N GLN A 554 94.70 -51.05 70.39
CA GLN A 554 95.93 -50.88 71.18
C GLN A 554 95.67 -51.32 72.63
N GLY A 555 96.61 -52.07 73.23
CA GLY A 555 96.54 -52.42 74.64
C GLY A 555 96.73 -51.21 75.55
N ALA A 556 96.28 -51.30 76.79
CA ALA A 556 96.28 -50.19 77.75
C ALA A 556 97.65 -49.48 77.84
N PHE A 557 97.64 -48.15 77.84
CA PHE A 557 98.85 -47.35 77.99
C PHE A 557 99.53 -47.62 79.34
N SER A 558 100.82 -47.93 79.30
CA SER A 558 101.62 -48.16 80.50
C SER A 558 102.37 -46.90 80.87
N SER A 559 101.99 -46.26 81.99
CA SER A 559 102.64 -45.04 82.49
C SER A 559 104.08 -45.26 82.98
N SER A 560 104.50 -46.51 83.20
CA SER A 560 105.86 -46.85 83.60
C SER A 560 106.82 -47.04 82.43
N THR A 561 106.31 -47.45 81.26
CA THR A 561 107.11 -47.69 80.04
C THR A 561 106.87 -46.64 78.96
N LEU A 562 105.87 -45.77 79.13
CA LEU A 562 105.42 -44.75 78.16
C LEU A 562 105.07 -45.33 76.78
N LEU A 563 104.69 -46.61 76.74
CA LEU A 563 104.31 -47.35 75.53
C LEU A 563 102.95 -48.01 75.74
N MET A 564 102.20 -48.19 74.65
CA MET A 564 101.00 -49.03 74.64
C MET A 564 101.42 -50.48 74.91
N ARG A 565 100.68 -51.21 75.75
CA ARG A 565 100.99 -52.61 76.02
C ARG A 565 100.69 -53.47 74.79
N ASP A 566 101.65 -54.28 74.37
CA ASP A 566 101.53 -55.15 73.20
C ASP A 566 100.95 -56.54 73.53
N ASP A 567 100.19 -56.65 74.63
CA ASP A 567 99.76 -57.93 75.19
C ASP A 567 98.90 -58.75 74.21
N LEU A 568 98.16 -58.08 73.33
CA LEU A 568 97.30 -58.72 72.33
C LEU A 568 98.11 -59.31 71.17
N ARG A 569 99.15 -58.61 70.69
CA ARG A 569 100.06 -59.14 69.67
C ARG A 569 100.97 -60.24 70.24
N ALA A 570 101.42 -60.09 71.49
CA ALA A 570 102.18 -61.13 72.18
C ALA A 570 101.40 -62.44 72.39
N LYS A 571 100.06 -62.36 72.42
CA LYS A 571 99.15 -63.52 72.46
C LYS A 571 98.70 -64.01 71.08
N GLY A 572 99.15 -63.37 69.99
CA GLY A 572 98.79 -63.71 68.61
C GLY A 572 97.34 -63.42 68.24
N LEU A 573 96.67 -62.53 69.00
CA LEU A 573 95.24 -62.22 68.80
C LEU A 573 95.02 -61.08 67.79
N ILE A 574 96.08 -60.36 67.42
CA ILE A 574 96.11 -59.37 66.33
C ILE A 574 97.44 -59.51 65.57
N PRO A 575 97.48 -59.20 64.26
CA PRO A 575 98.68 -59.32 63.43
C PRO A 575 99.92 -58.56 63.95
#